data_AF-B5GDS8-F1
#
_entry.id   AF-B5GDS8-F1
#
_cell.length_a   1.000
_cell.length_b   1.000
_cell.length_c   1.000
_cell.angle_alpha   90.00
_cell.angle_beta   90.00
_cell.angle_gamma   90.00
#
_symmetry.space_group_name_H-M   'P 1'
#
loop_
_entity.id
_entity.type
_entity.pdbx_description
1 polymer ?
#
loop_
_entity_poly.entity_id
_entity_poly.type
_entity_poly.pdbx_seq_one_letter_code
_entity_poly.pdbx_strand_id
1 'polypeptide(L)'
;MIDRPEPDAPVLLDVEVTSAGNFFLTPLIRTRDVVRTQPRLLSAIGDYRGRLPVLSDSTHLEVRTLSSLEGAHWSIRFLPLSAAPSLAPEHRGRGDEVLRYEGGPALATVQFRRSDRWTFTFLCGCLREPADCACSEVAWPDGTPGGEHPYASGGGDSRETLRLPRAGYVLVEEKPGADAEEGPTWYVTTEPLGLAPPAPPHPGTGRPGR
;
A
#
# COMPACT_ATOMS: atom_id res chain seq x y z
N MET A 1 -19.76 -7.54 -8.03
CA MET A 1 -19.64 -6.88 -6.70
C MET A 1 -19.34 -7.95 -5.68
N ILE A 2 -18.50 -7.65 -4.70
CA ILE A 2 -18.08 -8.60 -3.66
C ILE A 2 -18.32 -7.94 -2.31
N ASP A 3 -19.01 -8.64 -1.40
CA ASP A 3 -19.24 -8.18 -0.04
C ASP A 3 -17.96 -8.38 0.79
N ARG A 4 -17.63 -7.38 1.61
CA ARG A 4 -16.50 -7.50 2.53
C ARG A 4 -16.93 -8.24 3.81
N PRO A 5 -16.15 -9.24 4.26
CA PRO A 5 -16.51 -10.01 5.45
C PRO A 5 -16.52 -9.19 6.74
N GLU A 6 -15.62 -8.20 6.87
CA GLU A 6 -15.47 -7.36 8.07
C GLU A 6 -15.40 -5.89 7.65
N PRO A 7 -16.55 -5.20 7.48
CA PRO A 7 -16.56 -3.81 7.02
C PRO A 7 -15.80 -2.88 7.97
N ASP A 8 -15.87 -3.11 9.29
CA ASP A 8 -15.39 -2.17 10.30
C ASP A 8 -13.88 -2.24 10.63
N ALA A 9 -13.16 -3.20 10.08
CA ALA A 9 -11.73 -3.41 10.35
C ALA A 9 -10.93 -3.42 9.04
N PRO A 10 -9.77 -2.72 8.94
CA PRO A 10 -8.96 -2.72 7.73
C PRO A 10 -8.52 -4.14 7.35
N VAL A 11 -8.54 -4.43 6.06
CA VAL A 11 -8.18 -5.75 5.51
C VAL A 11 -7.13 -5.60 4.42
N LEU A 12 -6.44 -6.70 4.15
CA LEU A 12 -5.53 -6.84 3.03
C LEU A 12 -6.25 -7.63 1.93
N LEU A 13 -6.13 -7.19 0.68
CA LEU A 13 -6.53 -7.99 -0.47
C LEU A 13 -5.31 -8.70 -1.02
N ASP A 14 -5.45 -9.99 -1.32
CA ASP A 14 -4.55 -10.73 -2.19
C ASP A 14 -5.28 -10.92 -3.52
N VAL A 15 -4.74 -10.34 -4.58
CA VAL A 15 -5.40 -10.24 -5.89
C VAL A 15 -4.52 -10.93 -6.93
N GLU A 16 -5.14 -11.79 -7.72
CA GLU A 16 -4.51 -12.45 -8.85
C GLU A 16 -5.45 -12.30 -10.06
N VAL A 17 -4.89 -11.86 -11.18
CA VAL A 17 -5.59 -11.65 -12.45
C VAL A 17 -4.75 -12.32 -13.54
N THR A 18 -5.41 -13.15 -14.33
CA THR A 18 -4.89 -13.67 -15.60
C THR A 18 -5.82 -13.17 -16.69
N SER A 19 -5.36 -12.22 -17.51
CA SER A 19 -6.21 -11.52 -18.46
C SER A 19 -5.38 -10.87 -19.55
N ALA A 20 -5.91 -10.77 -20.76
CA ALA A 20 -5.34 -9.92 -21.82
C ALA A 20 -6.02 -8.54 -21.91
N GLY A 21 -6.91 -8.22 -20.96
CA GLY A 21 -7.70 -7.00 -20.94
C GLY A 21 -7.44 -6.10 -19.73
N ASN A 22 -8.29 -5.09 -19.58
CA ASN A 22 -8.25 -4.20 -18.41
C ASN A 22 -9.01 -4.82 -17.23
N PHE A 23 -8.44 -4.72 -16.04
CA PHE A 23 -9.05 -5.10 -14.78
C PHE A 23 -9.05 -3.91 -13.82
N PHE A 24 -10.22 -3.62 -13.25
CA PHE A 24 -10.39 -2.54 -12.28
C PHE A 24 -10.99 -3.07 -10.99
N LEU A 25 -10.42 -2.63 -9.88
CA LEU A 25 -10.94 -2.87 -8.54
C LEU A 25 -11.22 -1.53 -7.86
N THR A 26 -12.47 -1.31 -7.47
CA THR A 26 -12.90 -0.05 -6.86
C THR A 26 -13.63 -0.32 -5.54
N PRO A 27 -13.16 0.21 -4.40
CA PRO A 27 -13.90 0.12 -3.15
C PRO A 27 -15.18 0.95 -3.17
N LEU A 28 -16.22 0.45 -2.51
CA LEU A 28 -17.51 1.12 -2.41
C LEU A 28 -17.97 1.21 -0.94
N ILE A 29 -18.56 2.35 -0.59
CA ILE A 29 -19.38 2.50 0.60
C ILE A 29 -20.84 2.35 0.16
N ARG A 30 -21.54 1.35 0.67
CA ARG A 30 -22.95 1.09 0.37
C ARG A 30 -23.70 0.90 1.67
N THR A 31 -24.58 1.85 1.95
CA THR A 31 -25.58 1.76 3.00
C THR A 31 -26.96 1.53 2.37
N ARG A 32 -28.01 1.54 3.18
CA ARG A 32 -29.40 1.48 2.68
C ARG A 32 -29.72 2.64 1.73
N ASP A 33 -29.18 3.83 2.02
CA ASP A 33 -29.60 5.08 1.39
C ASP A 33 -28.53 5.69 0.48
N VAL A 34 -27.28 5.24 0.59
CA VAL A 34 -26.13 5.85 -0.12
C VAL A 34 -25.25 4.79 -0.74
N VAL A 35 -24.85 5.02 -2.00
CA VAL A 35 -23.73 4.33 -2.64
C VAL A 35 -22.69 5.39 -3.01
N ARG A 36 -21.49 5.28 -2.43
CA ARG A 36 -20.35 6.16 -2.73
C ARG A 36 -19.18 5.33 -3.24
N THR A 37 -18.72 5.65 -4.44
CA THR A 37 -17.50 5.09 -5.01
C THR A 37 -16.27 5.77 -4.41
N GLN A 38 -15.28 4.98 -4.00
CA GLN A 38 -13.99 5.49 -3.54
C GLN A 38 -12.98 5.61 -4.70
N PRO A 39 -11.81 6.25 -4.49
CA PRO A 39 -10.72 6.15 -5.44
C PRO A 39 -10.42 4.70 -5.82
N ARG A 40 -10.11 4.49 -7.09
CA ARG A 40 -9.80 3.17 -7.63
C ARG A 40 -8.58 2.59 -6.91
N LEU A 41 -8.70 1.35 -6.45
CA LEU A 41 -7.62 0.64 -5.75
C LEU A 41 -6.65 -0.04 -6.71
N LEU A 42 -7.18 -0.61 -7.81
CA LEU A 42 -6.36 -1.27 -8.83
C LEU A 42 -6.82 -0.92 -10.25
N SER A 43 -5.86 -0.70 -11.12
CA SER A 43 -6.03 -0.58 -12.58
C SER A 43 -4.92 -1.37 -13.27
N ALA A 44 -5.21 -2.62 -13.64
CA ALA A 44 -4.25 -3.48 -14.33
C ALA A 44 -4.63 -3.68 -15.81
N ILE A 45 -3.62 -3.84 -16.66
CA ILE A 45 -3.75 -4.32 -18.03
C ILE A 45 -2.88 -5.56 -18.11
N GLY A 46 -3.45 -6.68 -18.54
CA GLY A 46 -2.72 -7.94 -18.56
C GLY A 46 -2.87 -8.72 -17.25
N ASP A 47 -1.90 -9.59 -17.01
CA ASP A 47 -1.78 -10.34 -15.77
C ASP A 47 -1.34 -9.44 -14.61
N TYR A 48 -1.86 -9.71 -13.43
CA TYR A 48 -1.54 -8.96 -12.22
C TYR A 48 -1.52 -9.89 -11.02
N ARG A 49 -0.57 -9.67 -10.12
CA ARG A 49 -0.56 -10.26 -8.79
C ARG A 49 -0.01 -9.26 -7.80
N GLY A 50 -0.72 -9.04 -6.71
CA GLY A 50 -0.31 -8.08 -5.71
C GLY A 50 -1.21 -8.06 -4.50
N ARG A 51 -0.77 -7.30 -3.49
CA ARG A 51 -1.49 -7.09 -2.25
C ARG A 51 -1.81 -5.63 -2.04
N LEU A 52 -3.06 -5.34 -1.69
CA LEU A 52 -3.57 -3.98 -1.59
C LEU A 52 -4.33 -3.77 -0.27
N PRO A 53 -4.11 -2.66 0.44
CA PRO A 53 -4.85 -2.35 1.66
C PRO A 53 -6.27 -1.86 1.34
N VAL A 54 -7.26 -2.24 2.14
CA VAL A 54 -8.62 -1.71 2.06
C VAL A 54 -9.02 -1.11 3.42
N LEU A 55 -9.30 0.20 3.40
CA LEU A 55 -9.72 0.97 4.56
C LEU A 55 -11.07 0.49 5.09
N SER A 56 -11.29 0.60 6.41
CA SER A 56 -12.50 0.15 7.13
C SER A 56 -13.80 0.91 6.80
N ASP A 57 -13.78 1.91 5.93
CA ASP A 57 -15.01 2.57 5.50
C ASP A 57 -15.64 1.91 4.27
N SER A 58 -14.90 1.01 3.60
CA SER A 58 -15.37 0.26 2.44
C SER A 58 -16.18 -0.96 2.85
N THR A 59 -17.35 -1.11 2.25
CA THR A 59 -18.29 -2.21 2.53
C THR A 59 -18.31 -3.26 1.43
N HIS A 60 -18.02 -2.86 0.19
CA HIS A 60 -18.04 -3.73 -0.99
C HIS A 60 -16.86 -3.42 -1.90
N LEU A 61 -16.54 -4.35 -2.79
CA LEU A 61 -15.64 -4.14 -3.92
C LEU A 61 -16.41 -4.27 -5.24
N GLU A 62 -16.24 -3.28 -6.11
CA GLU A 62 -16.63 -3.35 -7.51
C GLU A 62 -15.47 -3.91 -8.34
N VAL A 63 -15.73 -5.02 -9.04
CA VAL A 63 -14.81 -5.60 -10.02
C VAL A 63 -15.36 -5.28 -11.40
N ARG A 64 -14.54 -4.66 -12.26
CA ARG A 64 -14.90 -4.38 -13.65
C ARG A 64 -13.81 -4.87 -14.58
N THR A 65 -14.21 -5.54 -15.66
CA THR A 65 -13.32 -5.92 -16.76
C THR A 65 -13.78 -5.20 -18.03
N LEU A 66 -12.82 -4.62 -18.78
CA LEU A 66 -13.10 -4.01 -20.09
C LEU A 66 -12.40 -4.81 -21.18
N SER A 67 -13.00 -5.95 -21.52
CA SER A 67 -12.83 -6.66 -22.80
C SER A 67 -13.80 -7.85 -22.81
N SER A 68 -14.34 -8.18 -23.98
CA SER A 68 -15.18 -9.37 -24.19
C SER A 68 -14.36 -10.66 -24.26
N LEU A 69 -13.17 -10.69 -23.67
CA LEU A 69 -12.24 -11.80 -23.84
C LEU A 69 -12.70 -12.96 -22.98
N GLU A 70 -13.28 -13.96 -23.63
CA GLU A 70 -13.36 -15.32 -23.12
C GLU A 70 -11.99 -15.70 -22.52
N GLY A 71 -11.98 -16.18 -21.27
CA GLY A 71 -10.77 -16.66 -20.60
C GLY A 71 -10.09 -15.69 -19.62
N ALA A 72 -10.67 -14.53 -19.29
CA ALA A 72 -10.19 -13.76 -18.14
C ALA A 72 -10.53 -14.48 -16.83
N HIS A 73 -9.51 -14.77 -16.03
CA HIS A 73 -9.65 -15.36 -14.70
C HIS A 73 -9.11 -14.40 -13.66
N TRP A 74 -9.78 -14.32 -12.52
CA TRP A 74 -9.30 -13.54 -11.39
C TRP A 74 -9.70 -14.18 -10.08
N SER A 75 -8.91 -13.94 -9.05
CA SER A 75 -9.22 -14.31 -7.68
C SER A 75 -8.90 -13.13 -6.76
N ILE A 76 -9.77 -12.92 -5.77
CA ILE A 76 -9.60 -11.92 -4.73
C ILE A 76 -9.82 -12.64 -3.41
N ARG A 77 -8.86 -12.51 -2.49
CA ARG A 77 -8.97 -13.03 -1.14
C ARG A 77 -8.84 -11.88 -0.15
N PHE A 78 -9.79 -11.79 0.76
CA PHE A 78 -9.67 -10.92 1.93
C PHE A 78 -8.83 -11.62 2.98
N LEU A 79 -7.80 -10.96 3.45
CA LEU A 79 -6.91 -11.42 4.50
C LEU A 79 -6.97 -10.42 5.67
N PRO A 80 -6.81 -10.89 6.92
CA PRO A 80 -6.63 -9.97 8.03
C PRO A 80 -5.36 -9.16 7.81
N LEU A 81 -5.34 -7.91 8.27
CA LEU A 81 -4.17 -7.03 8.08
C LEU A 81 -2.89 -7.61 8.71
N SER A 82 -3.02 -8.43 9.75
CA SER A 82 -1.91 -9.17 10.38
C SER A 82 -1.21 -10.16 9.44
N ALA A 83 -1.82 -10.50 8.30
CA ALA A 83 -1.22 -11.35 7.26
C ALA A 83 -0.20 -10.61 6.37
N ALA A 84 -0.09 -9.27 6.49
CA ALA A 84 0.97 -8.51 5.84
C ALA A 84 2.35 -9.03 6.30
N PRO A 85 3.27 -9.39 5.37
CA PRO A 85 4.60 -9.82 5.73
C PRO A 85 5.36 -8.76 6.53
N SER A 86 6.18 -9.16 7.50
CA SER A 86 7.02 -8.22 8.22
C SER A 86 8.13 -7.66 7.31
N LEU A 87 8.33 -6.34 7.35
CA LEU A 87 9.45 -5.66 6.72
C LEU A 87 10.73 -5.97 7.52
N ALA A 88 11.50 -6.92 7.01
CA ALA A 88 12.82 -7.26 7.52
C ALA A 88 13.86 -6.17 7.16
N PRO A 89 15.05 -6.17 7.80
CA PRO A 89 16.14 -5.25 7.46
C PRO A 89 16.51 -5.23 5.98
N GLU A 90 16.36 -6.37 5.32
CA GLU A 90 16.47 -6.54 3.88
C GLU A 90 15.22 -7.27 3.38
N HIS A 91 14.56 -6.73 2.37
CA HIS A 91 13.36 -7.31 1.78
C HIS A 91 13.37 -7.16 0.26
N ARG A 92 12.83 -8.14 -0.45
CA ARG A 92 12.71 -8.11 -1.91
C ARG A 92 11.35 -8.65 -2.32
N GLY A 93 10.79 -8.09 -3.37
CA GLY A 93 9.49 -8.53 -3.87
C GLY A 93 9.28 -8.12 -5.32
N ARG A 94 8.03 -8.26 -5.75
CA ARG A 94 7.57 -7.95 -7.11
C ARG A 94 6.11 -7.53 -7.06
N GLY A 95 5.75 -6.54 -7.88
CA GLY A 95 4.38 -6.02 -7.95
C GLY A 95 4.02 -5.28 -6.67
N ASP A 96 2.72 -5.07 -6.50
CA ASP A 96 2.20 -4.35 -5.35
C ASP A 96 2.29 -5.21 -4.09
N GLU A 97 2.79 -4.64 -3.00
CA GLU A 97 2.90 -5.34 -1.73
C GLU A 97 2.69 -4.40 -0.52
N VAL A 98 2.09 -4.95 0.53
CA VAL A 98 1.95 -4.29 1.83
C VAL A 98 2.83 -5.00 2.84
N LEU A 99 3.80 -4.28 3.39
CA LEU A 99 4.74 -4.80 4.38
C LEU A 99 4.47 -4.17 5.74
N ARG A 100 4.44 -4.97 6.80
CA ARG A 100 4.28 -4.50 8.18
C ARG A 100 5.63 -4.08 8.75
N TYR A 101 5.76 -2.82 9.14
CA TYR A 101 6.95 -2.32 9.82
C TYR A 101 6.69 -2.22 11.32
N GLU A 102 7.51 -2.87 12.16
CA GLU A 102 7.32 -2.90 13.61
C GLU A 102 8.37 -2.08 14.38
N GLY A 103 9.34 -1.49 13.68
CA GLY A 103 10.44 -0.74 14.29
C GLY A 103 10.09 0.70 14.70
N GLY A 104 11.07 1.38 15.30
CA GLY A 104 11.03 2.81 15.62
C GLY A 104 11.38 3.69 14.41
N PRO A 105 11.88 4.92 14.62
CA PRO A 105 12.37 5.76 13.55
C PRO A 105 13.53 5.08 12.77
N ALA A 106 13.37 4.95 11.46
CA ALA A 106 14.35 4.35 10.55
C ALA A 106 14.37 5.04 9.18
N LEU A 107 15.42 4.79 8.41
CA LEU A 107 15.48 5.09 6.98
C LEU A 107 15.19 3.82 6.20
N ALA A 108 14.23 3.87 5.28
CA ALA A 108 13.97 2.81 4.31
C ALA A 108 14.48 3.25 2.94
N THR A 109 15.44 2.53 2.39
CA THR A 109 15.89 2.75 1.01
C THR A 109 15.27 1.71 0.11
N VAL A 110 14.52 2.15 -0.89
CA VAL A 110 13.95 1.30 -1.92
C VAL A 110 14.73 1.45 -3.23
N GLN A 111 14.94 0.34 -3.91
CA GLN A 111 15.55 0.27 -5.23
C GLN A 111 14.59 -0.46 -6.16
N PHE A 112 14.20 0.17 -7.25
CA PHE A 112 13.42 -0.45 -8.32
C PHE A 112 14.29 -0.71 -9.53
N ARG A 113 13.96 -1.78 -10.27
CA ARG A 113 14.60 -2.13 -11.54
C ARG A 113 13.51 -2.27 -12.60
N ARG A 114 13.68 -1.56 -13.71
CA ARG A 114 12.83 -1.68 -14.93
C ARG A 114 11.32 -1.49 -14.69
N SER A 115 10.94 -0.71 -13.69
CA SER A 115 9.54 -0.36 -13.43
C SER A 115 9.14 0.86 -14.27
N ASP A 116 7.99 0.86 -14.93
CA ASP A 116 7.50 2.04 -15.68
C ASP A 116 7.18 3.18 -14.71
N ARG A 117 6.43 2.84 -13.66
CA ARG A 117 6.10 3.74 -12.55
C ARG A 117 6.04 2.95 -11.26
N TRP A 118 6.48 3.55 -10.18
CA TRP A 118 6.32 2.97 -8.86
C TRP A 118 6.05 4.05 -7.81
N THR A 119 5.47 3.64 -6.69
CA THR A 119 5.33 4.40 -5.46
C THR A 119 5.77 3.55 -4.27
N PHE A 120 6.32 4.21 -3.26
CA PHE A 120 6.75 3.59 -2.01
C PHE A 120 6.27 4.48 -0.87
N THR A 121 5.23 4.05 -0.17
CA THR A 121 4.44 4.90 0.73
C THR A 121 4.43 4.32 2.13
N PHE A 122 4.68 5.14 3.14
CA PHE A 122 4.47 4.82 4.54
C PHE A 122 3.03 5.15 4.95
N LEU A 123 2.36 4.18 5.57
CA LEU A 123 1.03 4.30 6.13
C LEU A 123 1.08 4.11 7.66
N CYS A 124 0.32 4.92 8.40
CA CYS A 124 0.13 4.74 9.84
C CYS A 124 -0.50 3.37 10.13
N GLY A 125 -0.51 2.92 11.40
CA GLY A 125 -1.17 1.65 11.78
C GLY A 125 -2.67 1.57 11.44
N CYS A 126 -3.33 2.71 11.18
CA CYS A 126 -4.70 2.80 10.69
C CYS A 126 -4.84 2.81 9.15
N LEU A 127 -3.75 2.52 8.43
CA LEU A 127 -3.64 2.52 6.96
C LEU A 127 -3.90 3.86 6.27
N ARG A 128 -3.81 4.97 7.01
CA ARG A 128 -3.89 6.33 6.48
C ARG A 128 -2.51 6.96 6.40
N GLU A 129 -2.36 7.94 5.53
CA GLU A 129 -1.16 8.77 5.50
C GLU A 129 -1.03 9.59 6.80
N PRO A 130 0.20 9.96 7.21
CA PRO A 130 0.43 10.80 8.38
C PRO A 130 -0.41 12.07 8.46
N ALA A 131 -0.68 12.73 7.32
CA ALA A 131 -1.51 13.94 7.29
C ALA A 131 -2.98 13.69 7.64
N ASP A 132 -3.47 12.48 7.42
CA ASP A 132 -4.86 12.06 7.65
C ASP A 132 -5.05 11.25 8.94
N CYS A 133 -3.98 11.10 9.73
CA CYS A 133 -3.94 10.28 10.93
C CYS A 133 -3.49 11.15 12.13
N ALA A 134 -4.05 10.94 13.32
CA ALA A 134 -3.69 11.73 14.53
C ALA A 134 -2.32 11.36 15.11
N CYS A 135 -1.42 10.82 14.31
CA CYS A 135 -0.19 10.22 14.81
C CYS A 135 0.95 11.25 14.82
N SER A 136 1.57 11.44 15.98
CA SER A 136 2.58 12.48 16.20
C SER A 136 3.78 12.42 15.24
N GLU A 137 4.28 13.56 14.80
CA GLU A 137 5.48 13.62 13.97
C GLU A 137 6.73 13.24 14.78
N VAL A 138 7.75 12.74 14.08
CA VAL A 138 9.08 12.53 14.63
C VAL A 138 9.91 13.77 14.31
N ALA A 139 10.56 14.33 15.33
CA ALA A 139 11.55 15.38 15.13
C ALA A 139 12.83 14.74 14.54
N TRP A 140 12.89 14.71 13.21
CA TRP A 140 14.07 14.21 12.49
C TRP A 140 15.25 15.17 12.69
N PRO A 141 16.47 14.66 12.96
CA PRO A 141 17.66 15.50 12.95
C PRO A 141 17.83 16.26 11.64
N ASP A 142 18.37 17.47 11.70
CA ASP A 142 18.66 18.26 10.52
C ASP A 142 19.55 17.48 9.53
N GLY A 143 19.18 17.51 8.25
CA GLY A 143 19.90 16.79 7.20
C GLY A 143 19.65 15.28 7.15
N THR A 144 18.71 14.73 7.95
CA THR A 144 18.31 13.33 7.82
C THR A 144 17.90 13.03 6.38
N PRO A 145 18.41 11.97 5.73
CA PRO A 145 18.01 11.60 4.37
C PRO A 145 16.51 11.32 4.22
N GLY A 146 16.03 11.42 2.98
CA GLY A 146 14.65 11.17 2.59
C GLY A 146 13.76 12.41 2.59
N GLY A 147 12.71 12.36 1.78
CA GLY A 147 11.76 13.46 1.60
C GLY A 147 10.93 13.74 2.86
N GLU A 148 10.32 14.93 2.90
CA GLU A 148 9.33 15.31 3.93
C GLU A 148 8.01 14.56 3.75
N HIS A 149 7.73 14.11 2.53
CA HIS A 149 6.53 13.37 2.21
C HIS A 149 6.62 11.92 2.71
N PRO A 150 5.48 11.32 3.10
CA PRO A 150 5.42 9.92 3.54
C PRO A 150 5.52 8.94 2.37
N TYR A 151 5.92 9.40 1.17
CA TYR A 151 6.07 8.56 0.01
C TYR A 151 7.24 9.00 -0.87
N ALA A 152 7.73 8.07 -1.66
CA ALA A 152 8.61 8.29 -2.81
C ALA A 152 7.94 7.73 -4.06
N SER A 153 8.28 8.26 -5.23
CA SER A 153 7.76 7.77 -6.50
C SER A 153 8.79 7.99 -7.61
N GLY A 154 8.79 7.11 -8.61
CA GLY A 154 9.71 7.23 -9.73
C GLY A 154 9.37 6.29 -10.88
N GLY A 155 10.36 6.09 -11.76
CA GLY A 155 10.31 5.17 -12.89
C GLY A 155 11.72 4.75 -13.29
N GLY A 156 11.82 3.70 -14.11
CA GLY A 156 13.05 3.04 -14.50
C GLY A 156 13.84 2.47 -13.32
N ASP A 157 15.15 2.37 -13.53
CA ASP A 157 16.11 1.98 -12.49
C ASP A 157 16.34 3.18 -11.57
N SER A 158 15.90 3.07 -10.32
CA SER A 158 15.91 4.19 -9.39
C SER A 158 16.09 3.73 -7.96
N ARG A 159 16.60 4.64 -7.12
CA ARG A 159 16.85 4.41 -5.71
C ARG A 159 16.40 5.63 -4.94
N GLU A 160 15.50 5.44 -3.99
CA GLU A 160 15.00 6.50 -3.12
C GLU A 160 15.05 6.10 -1.66
N THR A 161 15.15 7.09 -0.79
CA THR A 161 15.12 6.89 0.67
C THR A 161 13.87 7.57 1.24
N LEU A 162 13.10 6.82 2.03
CA LEU A 162 11.94 7.28 2.78
C LEU A 162 12.23 7.17 4.27
N ARG A 163 11.65 8.09 5.05
CA ARG A 163 11.71 8.04 6.52
C ARG A 163 10.54 7.22 7.06
N LEU A 164 10.82 6.21 7.88
CA LEU A 164 9.83 5.41 8.60
C LEU A 164 9.75 5.91 10.05
N PRO A 165 8.75 6.71 10.44
CA PRO A 165 8.75 7.36 11.76
C PRO A 165 8.48 6.40 12.94
N ARG A 166 7.82 5.27 12.69
CA ARG A 166 7.28 4.37 13.73
C ARG A 166 6.73 3.11 13.08
N ALA A 167 6.26 2.19 13.91
CA ALA A 167 5.48 1.05 13.47
C ALA A 167 4.25 1.46 12.63
N GLY A 168 4.00 0.71 11.57
CA GLY A 168 2.99 0.99 10.57
C GLY A 168 3.08 0.01 9.41
N TYR A 169 2.72 0.48 8.22
CA TYR A 169 2.78 -0.31 7.00
C TYR A 169 3.53 0.46 5.92
N VAL A 170 4.16 -0.28 5.03
CA VAL A 170 4.77 0.23 3.82
C VAL A 170 4.01 -0.37 2.64
N LEU A 171 3.43 0.48 1.82
CA LEU A 171 2.81 0.11 0.56
C LEU A 171 3.82 0.35 -0.57
N VAL A 172 4.17 -0.72 -1.26
CA VAL A 172 4.91 -0.70 -2.51
C VAL A 172 3.87 -0.85 -3.61
N GLU A 173 3.78 0.10 -4.54
CA GLU A 173 2.99 -0.07 -5.75
C GLU A 173 3.92 0.00 -6.95
N GLU A 174 3.77 -0.96 -7.85
CA GLU A 174 4.62 -1.11 -9.00
C GLU A 174 3.77 -1.36 -10.23
N LYS A 175 3.95 -0.49 -11.22
CA LYS A 175 3.51 -0.75 -12.58
C LYS A 175 4.70 -1.32 -13.36
N PRO A 176 4.77 -2.65 -13.57
CA PRO A 176 5.88 -3.26 -14.28
C PRO A 176 5.97 -2.71 -15.71
N GLY A 177 7.19 -2.57 -16.22
CA GLY A 177 7.42 -2.29 -17.63
C GLY A 177 6.98 -3.45 -18.53
N ALA A 178 6.78 -3.16 -19.83
CA ALA A 178 6.37 -4.16 -20.82
C ALA A 178 7.33 -5.36 -20.94
N ASP A 179 8.61 -5.15 -20.58
CA ASP A 179 9.69 -6.13 -20.69
C ASP A 179 10.14 -6.69 -19.32
N ALA A 180 9.27 -6.70 -18.31
CA ALA A 180 9.63 -7.20 -16.99
C ALA A 180 9.94 -8.71 -17.03
N GLU A 181 11.21 -9.07 -16.85
CA GLU A 181 11.69 -10.45 -16.73
C GLU A 181 11.15 -11.14 -15.45
N GLU A 182 11.28 -12.47 -15.39
CA GLU A 182 11.02 -13.24 -14.16
C GLU A 182 12.04 -12.87 -13.07
N GLY A 183 11.57 -12.28 -11.96
CA GLY A 183 12.42 -11.99 -10.80
C GLY A 183 11.85 -10.90 -9.88
N PRO A 184 12.55 -10.58 -8.77
CA PRO A 184 12.22 -9.43 -7.96
C PRO A 184 12.54 -8.14 -8.73
N THR A 185 11.57 -7.25 -8.75
CA THR A 185 11.67 -5.94 -9.43
C THR A 185 12.03 -4.82 -8.48
N TRP A 186 11.93 -5.06 -7.16
CA TRP A 186 12.33 -4.11 -6.15
C TRP A 186 13.00 -4.74 -4.92
N TYR A 187 13.80 -3.92 -4.24
CA TYR A 187 14.57 -4.25 -3.04
C TYR A 187 14.47 -3.12 -2.03
N VAL A 188 14.24 -3.45 -0.75
CA VAL A 188 14.13 -2.50 0.36
C VAL A 188 15.15 -2.86 1.43
N THR A 189 15.85 -1.86 1.93
CA THR A 189 16.69 -1.97 3.14
C THR A 189 16.22 -0.98 4.19
N THR A 190 16.19 -1.38 5.46
CA THR A 190 15.86 -0.47 6.57
C THR A 190 17.03 -0.32 7.53
N GLU A 191 17.33 0.94 7.89
CA GLU A 191 18.38 1.32 8.83
C GLU A 191 17.76 2.07 10.03
N PRO A 192 17.69 1.45 11.23
CA PRO A 192 17.21 2.13 12.44
C PRO A 192 18.11 3.29 12.85
N LEU A 193 17.54 4.44 13.21
CA LEU A 193 18.31 5.64 13.60
C LEU A 193 18.60 5.75 15.11
N GLY A 194 18.09 4.81 15.93
CA GLY A 194 18.23 4.88 17.38
C GLY A 194 17.52 6.07 18.04
N LEU A 195 16.65 6.78 17.31
CA LEU A 195 15.82 7.85 17.86
C LEU A 195 14.71 7.25 18.73
N ALA A 196 14.31 7.98 19.77
CA ALA A 196 13.15 7.58 20.56
C ALA A 196 11.90 7.55 19.66
N PRO A 197 11.05 6.50 19.74
CA PRO A 197 9.80 6.47 19.01
C PRO A 197 8.90 7.63 19.43
N PRO A 198 8.10 8.19 18.51
CA PRO A 198 7.16 9.25 18.87
C PRO A 198 6.18 8.71 19.91
N ALA A 199 5.75 9.57 20.84
CA ALA A 199 4.73 9.21 21.80
C ALA A 199 3.48 8.65 21.07
N PRO A 200 2.83 7.61 21.61
CA PRO A 200 1.61 7.09 21.01
C PRO A 200 0.56 8.21 20.92
N PRO A 201 -0.30 8.19 19.89
CA PRO A 201 -1.35 9.18 19.76
C PRO A 201 -2.24 9.17 21.00
N HIS A 202 -2.55 10.34 21.56
CA HIS A 202 -3.48 10.43 22.68
C HIS A 202 -4.87 9.95 22.23
N PRO A 203 -5.44 8.93 22.88
CA PRO A 203 -6.80 8.49 22.59
C PRO A 203 -7.77 9.59 23.08
N GLY A 204 -8.17 10.51 22.21
CA GLY A 204 -9.19 11.51 22.56
C GLY A 204 -9.23 12.82 21.77
N THR A 205 -8.21 13.15 20.98
CA THR A 205 -8.17 14.43 20.22
C THR A 205 -8.50 14.29 18.74
N GLY A 206 -9.08 13.16 18.33
CA GLY A 206 -9.53 12.93 16.96
C GLY A 206 -10.46 14.05 16.52
N ARG A 207 -9.96 14.91 15.62
CA ARG A 207 -10.73 15.97 14.97
C ARG A 207 -11.96 15.30 14.35
N PRO A 208 -13.21 15.71 14.66
CA PRO A 208 -14.38 15.12 14.03
C PRO A 208 -14.22 15.25 12.52
N GLY A 209 -14.27 14.11 11.82
CA GLY A 209 -14.12 14.05 10.37
C GLY A 209 -15.12 14.99 9.72
N ARG A 210 -14.61 15.88 8.85
CA ARG A 210 -15.42 16.75 8.00
C ARG A 210 -15.99 15.97 6.83
#